data_AF-A0A2H1WJR7-F1
#
_entry.id   AF-A0A2H1WJR7-F1
#
_cell.length_a   1.000
_cell.length_b   1.000
_cell.length_c   1.000
_cell.angle_alpha   90.00
_cell.angle_beta   90.00
_cell.angle_gamma   90.00
#
_symmetry.space_group_name_H-M   'P 1'
#
loop_
_entity.id
_entity.type
_entity.pdbx_description
1 polymer ?
#
loop_
_entity_poly.entity_id
_entity_poly.type
_entity_poly.pdbx_seq_one_letter_code
_entity_poly.pdbx_strand_id
1 'polypeptide(L)'
;MTKKYGSEWRACLELSRQYSTNVLGMRLSTELLVVVFGEKNVRQVFNDKEFDDRPDNFFARLRCLGYKNKGITFANGEVWKEHRQFAVKNLKHVGYGKTLMEKEIQNELSSLLKQIKENNDKPINIVNLLSESVINVLWKFVAALKSLLTKVLFSQGEG
;
A
#
# COMPACT_ATOMS: atom_id res chain seq x y z
N MET A 1 21.79 -13.93 -7.13
CA MET A 1 21.03 -14.53 -6.01
C MET A 1 19.52 -14.43 -6.24
N THR A 2 18.94 -13.25 -6.49
CA THR A 2 17.48 -13.10 -6.71
C THR A 2 16.93 -13.95 -7.84
N LYS A 3 17.62 -14.02 -9.00
CA LYS A 3 17.24 -14.92 -10.11
C LYS A 3 17.27 -16.41 -9.75
N LYS A 4 18.08 -16.81 -8.76
CA LYS A 4 18.22 -18.21 -8.30
C LYS A 4 17.10 -18.60 -7.33
N TYR A 5 16.67 -17.69 -6.45
CA TYR A 5 15.69 -17.96 -5.40
C TYR A 5 14.27 -17.44 -5.69
N GLY A 6 14.09 -16.71 -6.79
CA GLY A 6 12.80 -16.21 -7.27
C GLY A 6 12.28 -14.96 -6.57
N SER A 7 12.85 -14.58 -5.41
CA SER A 7 12.50 -13.34 -4.70
C SER A 7 13.67 -12.79 -3.88
N GLU A 8 13.62 -11.49 -3.59
CA GLU A 8 14.65 -10.79 -2.81
C GLU A 8 14.66 -11.25 -1.36
N TRP A 9 13.49 -11.41 -0.74
CA TRP A 9 13.38 -11.84 0.66
C TRP A 9 13.95 -13.24 0.86
N ARG A 10 13.77 -14.17 -0.10
CA ARG A 10 14.37 -15.51 -0.04
C ARG A 10 15.89 -15.44 -0.17
N ALA A 11 16.40 -14.59 -1.05
CA ALA A 11 17.84 -14.39 -1.18
C ALA A 11 18.46 -13.85 0.12
N CYS A 12 17.83 -12.85 0.75
CA CYS A 12 18.28 -12.33 2.03
C CYS A 12 18.16 -13.37 3.17
N LEU A 13 17.12 -14.21 3.16
CA LEU A 13 16.96 -15.29 4.13
C LEU A 13 18.10 -16.32 4.02
N GLU A 14 18.46 -16.72 2.81
CA GLU A 14 19.57 -17.65 2.60
C GLU A 14 20.91 -17.05 3.02
N LEU A 15 21.12 -15.74 2.78
CA LEU A 15 22.30 -15.05 3.30
C LEU A 15 22.32 -15.02 4.82
N SER A 16 21.17 -14.79 5.47
CA SER A 16 21.06 -14.82 6.94
C SER A 16 21.45 -16.18 7.50
N ARG A 17 21.06 -17.27 6.83
CA ARG A 17 21.46 -18.64 7.18
C ARG A 17 22.95 -18.88 6.97
N GLN A 18 23.52 -18.45 5.84
CA GLN A 18 24.94 -18.61 5.55
C GLN A 18 25.84 -17.90 6.56
N TYR A 19 25.48 -16.65 6.91
CA TYR A 19 26.22 -15.85 7.89
C TYR A 19 25.81 -16.11 9.34
N SER A 20 24.84 -17.01 9.58
CA SER A 20 24.32 -17.36 10.91
C SER A 20 23.94 -16.14 11.76
N THR A 21 23.34 -15.13 11.15
CA THR A 21 22.95 -13.87 11.82
C THR A 21 21.51 -13.50 11.49
N ASN A 22 20.82 -12.93 12.47
CA ASN A 22 19.47 -12.39 12.31
C ASN A 22 19.46 -10.93 11.82
N VAL A 23 20.62 -10.28 11.74
CA VAL A 23 20.77 -8.91 11.22
C VAL A 23 21.87 -8.92 10.16
N LEU A 24 21.51 -8.54 8.94
CA LEU A 24 22.42 -8.47 7.80
C LEU A 24 22.64 -7.01 7.41
N GLY A 25 23.88 -6.57 7.39
CA GLY A 25 24.28 -5.35 6.69
C GLY A 25 24.73 -5.69 5.26
N MET A 26 24.18 -5.01 4.27
CA MET A 26 24.61 -5.16 2.88
C MET A 26 24.60 -3.82 2.14
N ARG A 27 25.54 -3.64 1.22
CA ARG A 27 25.58 -2.46 0.35
C ARG A 27 24.93 -2.79 -0.99
N LEU A 28 23.78 -2.18 -1.28
CA LEU A 28 23.16 -2.24 -2.60
C LEU A 28 23.55 -1.00 -3.41
N SER A 29 24.46 -1.19 -4.37
CA SER A 29 25.03 -0.09 -5.16
C SER A 29 25.68 0.97 -4.25
N THR A 30 25.06 2.14 -4.14
CA THR A 30 25.50 3.27 -3.30
C THR A 30 24.80 3.33 -1.94
N GLU A 31 23.75 2.55 -1.73
CA GLU A 31 22.95 2.56 -0.51
C GLU A 31 23.37 1.45 0.45
N LEU A 32 23.46 1.76 1.73
CA LEU A 32 23.64 0.78 2.80
C LEU A 32 22.26 0.34 3.29
N LEU A 33 22.02 -0.97 3.28
CA LEU A 33 20.80 -1.58 3.76
C LEU A 33 21.08 -2.50 4.94
N VAL A 34 20.17 -2.46 5.90
CA VAL A 34 20.13 -3.40 7.02
C VAL A 34 18.86 -4.22 6.90
N VAL A 35 19.01 -5.54 6.82
CA VAL A 35 17.90 -6.49 6.77
C VAL A 35 17.81 -7.18 8.12
N VAL A 36 16.63 -7.11 8.73
CA VAL A 36 16.38 -7.60 10.08
C VAL A 36 15.42 -8.79 10.03
N PHE A 37 15.79 -9.87 10.70
CA PHE A 37 15.01 -11.10 10.85
C PHE A 37 14.68 -11.38 12.32
N GLY A 38 13.60 -12.13 12.52
CA GLY A 38 13.13 -12.56 13.84
C GLY A 38 12.15 -11.59 14.49
N GLU A 39 11.13 -12.14 15.17
CA GLU A 39 10.02 -11.36 15.75
C GLU A 39 10.51 -10.31 16.76
N LYS A 40 11.45 -10.66 17.65
CA LYS A 40 12.00 -9.74 18.64
C LYS A 40 12.68 -8.52 18.01
N ASN A 41 13.56 -8.74 17.03
CA ASN A 41 14.30 -7.67 16.37
C ASN A 41 13.39 -6.80 15.51
N VAL A 42 12.45 -7.42 14.78
CA VAL A 42 11.47 -6.70 13.97
C VAL A 42 10.57 -5.85 14.85
N ARG A 43 10.06 -6.39 15.95
CA ARG A 43 9.26 -5.64 16.92
C ARG A 43 10.03 -4.47 17.52
N GLN A 44 11.31 -4.65 17.83
CA GLN A 44 12.16 -3.57 18.32
C GLN A 44 12.27 -2.44 17.28
N VAL A 45 12.62 -2.78 16.03
CA VAL A 45 12.76 -1.82 14.93
C VAL A 45 11.46 -1.03 14.69
N PHE A 46 10.30 -1.67 14.76
CA PHE A 46 9.02 -0.99 14.57
C PHE A 46 8.56 -0.13 15.76
N ASN A 47 9.16 -0.28 16.94
CA ASN A 47 8.79 0.47 18.14
C ASN A 47 9.77 1.60 18.49
N ASP A 48 11.04 1.45 18.11
CA ASP A 48 12.09 2.42 18.43
C ASP A 48 12.02 3.62 17.47
N LYS A 49 11.97 4.84 18.03
CA LYS A 49 11.85 6.10 17.26
C LYS A 49 13.00 6.35 16.29
N GLU A 50 14.15 5.71 16.51
CA GLU A 50 15.32 5.83 15.65
C GLU A 50 15.09 5.26 14.24
N PHE A 51 14.11 4.36 14.08
CA PHE A 51 13.76 3.74 12.81
C PHE A 51 12.42 4.24 12.23
N ASP A 52 11.83 5.28 12.81
CA ASP A 52 10.53 5.82 12.36
C ASP A 52 10.61 6.58 11.03
N ASP A 53 11.82 6.96 10.58
CA ASP A 53 12.02 7.73 9.37
C ASP A 53 11.89 6.90 8.08
N ARG A 54 11.56 7.57 6.98
CA ARG A 54 11.49 7.01 5.63
C ARG A 54 12.79 7.32 4.87
N PRO A 55 13.39 6.34 4.16
CA PRO A 55 14.61 6.56 3.41
C PRO A 55 14.38 7.49 2.21
N ASP A 56 15.31 8.41 2.00
CA ASP A 56 15.36 9.27 0.81
C ASP A 56 16.09 8.57 -0.34
N ASN A 57 15.44 7.55 -0.91
CA ASN A 57 15.96 6.81 -2.05
C ASN A 57 15.32 7.25 -3.38
N PHE A 58 15.90 6.78 -4.48
CA PHE A 58 15.42 7.08 -5.83
C PHE A 58 13.91 6.79 -6.00
N PHE A 59 13.43 5.66 -5.46
CA PHE A 59 12.02 5.28 -5.54
C PHE A 59 11.10 6.23 -4.78
N ALA A 60 11.49 6.67 -3.59
CA ALA A 60 10.73 7.64 -2.81
C ALA A 60 10.59 8.96 -3.58
N ARG A 61 11.68 9.47 -4.16
CA ARG A 61 11.64 10.71 -4.96
C ARG A 61 10.83 10.57 -6.23
N LEU A 62 10.93 9.44 -6.93
CA LEU A 62 10.14 9.18 -8.12
C LEU A 62 8.64 9.31 -7.84
N ARG A 63 8.18 8.76 -6.71
CA ARG A 63 6.76 8.86 -6.30
C ARG A 63 6.36 10.23 -5.75
N CYS A 64 7.32 11.09 -5.48
CA CYS A 64 7.12 12.45 -4.98
C CYS A 64 7.47 13.53 -6.03
N LEU A 65 7.40 13.19 -7.32
CA LEU A 65 7.69 14.13 -8.43
C LEU A 65 9.09 14.77 -8.31
N GLY A 66 10.07 14.01 -7.83
CA GLY A 66 11.45 14.46 -7.63
C GLY A 66 11.69 15.22 -6.31
N TYR A 67 10.65 15.57 -5.57
CA TYR A 67 10.78 16.27 -4.29
C TYR A 67 11.07 15.32 -3.14
N LYS A 68 11.85 15.80 -2.17
CA LYS A 68 12.06 15.11 -0.91
C LYS A 68 10.94 15.43 0.08
N ASN A 69 10.68 14.50 1.00
CA ASN A 69 9.87 14.74 2.20
C ASN A 69 8.46 15.31 1.88
N LYS A 70 7.71 14.62 1.02
CA LYS A 70 6.36 15.05 0.59
C LYS A 70 5.32 13.95 0.81
N GLY A 71 4.07 14.40 0.95
CA GLY A 71 2.91 13.53 1.14
C GLY A 71 2.84 12.90 2.53
N ILE A 72 1.96 11.91 2.69
CA ILE A 72 1.76 11.17 3.95
C ILE A 72 2.62 9.90 4.02
N THR A 73 3.10 9.39 2.88
CA THR A 73 3.82 8.12 2.78
C THR A 73 5.33 8.25 2.87
N PHE A 74 5.90 9.33 2.34
CA PHE A 74 7.35 9.55 2.22
C PHE A 74 7.87 10.77 2.99
N ALA A 75 6.98 11.47 3.71
CA ALA A 75 7.41 12.53 4.59
C ALA A 75 7.93 11.98 5.93
N ASN A 76 8.80 12.75 6.59
CA ASN A 76 9.40 12.52 7.90
C ASN A 76 9.18 13.74 8.81
N GLY A 77 9.40 13.55 10.12
CA GLY A 77 9.35 14.61 11.12
C GLY A 77 7.99 15.30 11.24
N GLU A 78 8.00 16.61 11.48
CA GLU A 78 6.78 17.39 11.71
C GLU A 78 5.84 17.43 10.50
N VAL A 79 6.39 17.46 9.28
CA VAL A 79 5.59 17.44 8.03
C VAL A 79 4.73 16.17 7.97
N TRP A 80 5.30 15.01 8.30
CA TRP A 80 4.56 13.75 8.35
C TRP A 80 3.47 13.76 9.42
N LYS A 81 3.80 14.26 10.62
CA LYS A 81 2.84 14.36 11.73
C LYS A 81 1.65 15.22 11.35
N GLU A 82 1.89 16.40 10.78
CA GLU A 82 0.86 17.33 10.34
C GLU A 82 -0.03 16.70 9.25
N HIS A 83 0.57 16.17 8.18
CA HIS A 83 -0.18 15.53 7.10
C HIS A 83 -1.00 14.32 7.60
N ARG A 84 -0.42 13.49 8.47
CA ARG A 84 -1.11 12.33 9.04
C ARG A 84 -2.28 12.74 9.91
N GLN A 85 -2.08 13.71 10.80
CA GLN A 85 -3.15 14.22 11.67
C GLN A 85 -4.27 14.83 10.84
N PHE A 86 -3.94 15.68 9.86
CA PHE A 86 -4.91 16.26 8.94
C PHE A 86 -5.69 15.17 8.19
N ALA A 87 -5.02 14.21 7.56
CA ALA A 87 -5.68 13.15 6.78
C ALA A 87 -6.59 12.28 7.66
N VAL A 88 -6.09 11.79 8.80
CA VAL A 88 -6.88 10.94 9.71
C VAL A 88 -8.08 11.69 10.27
N LYS A 89 -7.92 12.97 10.63
CA LYS A 89 -9.02 13.81 11.13
C LYS A 89 -10.11 13.96 10.06
N ASN A 90 -9.74 14.31 8.84
CA ASN A 90 -10.69 14.47 7.73
C ASN A 90 -11.37 13.14 7.37
N LEU A 91 -10.62 12.04 7.26
CA LEU A 91 -11.18 10.71 7.00
C LEU A 91 -12.22 10.33 8.06
N LYS A 92 -11.90 10.49 9.36
CA LYS A 92 -12.86 10.23 10.45
C LYS A 92 -14.08 11.16 10.41
N HIS A 93 -13.92 12.39 9.92
CA HIS A 93 -15.03 13.32 9.76
C HIS A 93 -16.01 12.85 8.68
N VAL A 94 -15.51 12.38 7.54
CA VAL A 94 -16.33 11.83 6.44
C VAL A 94 -16.82 10.40 6.69
N GLY A 95 -16.61 9.84 7.88
CA GLY A 95 -17.17 8.55 8.28
C GLY A 95 -16.28 7.33 8.07
N TYR A 96 -14.99 7.52 7.76
CA TYR A 96 -14.00 6.44 7.76
C TYR A 96 -13.92 5.77 9.14
N GLY A 97 -13.97 4.43 9.16
CA GLY A 97 -13.93 3.63 10.38
C GLY A 97 -15.18 3.76 11.26
N LYS A 98 -16.28 4.29 10.73
CA LYS A 98 -17.58 4.40 11.40
C LYS A 98 -18.64 3.59 10.63
N THR A 99 -19.87 3.54 11.17
CA THR A 99 -21.03 2.86 10.55
C THR A 99 -21.29 3.30 9.10
N LEU A 100 -20.92 4.53 8.72
CA LEU A 100 -21.04 4.98 7.32
C LEU A 100 -20.16 4.16 6.37
N MET A 101 -18.92 3.85 6.78
CA MET A 101 -18.01 3.01 5.99
C MET A 101 -18.53 1.59 5.82
N GLU A 102 -19.12 1.03 6.87
CA GLU A 102 -19.76 -0.28 6.80
C GLU A 102 -20.90 -0.31 5.78
N LYS A 103 -21.79 0.70 5.81
CA LYS A 103 -22.88 0.84 4.83
C LYS A 103 -22.36 0.96 3.40
N GLU A 104 -21.32 1.76 3.17
CA GLU A 104 -20.74 1.90 1.83
C GLU A 104 -20.09 0.61 1.31
N ILE A 105 -19.47 -0.17 2.20
CA ILE A 105 -18.94 -1.49 1.86
C ILE A 105 -20.09 -2.46 1.51
N GLN A 106 -21.17 -2.48 2.28
CA GLN A 106 -22.34 -3.33 1.99
C GLN A 106 -23.02 -2.96 0.67
N ASN A 107 -23.10 -1.66 0.36
CA ASN A 107 -23.64 -1.15 -0.90
C ASN A 107 -22.76 -1.59 -2.09
N GLU A 108 -21.44 -1.49 -1.96
CA GLU A 108 -20.51 -1.92 -3.01
C GLU A 108 -20.55 -3.45 -3.18
N LEU A 109 -20.60 -4.20 -2.08
CA LEU A 109 -20.72 -5.66 -2.11
C LEU A 109 -21.99 -6.12 -2.83
N SER A 110 -23.12 -5.45 -2.57
CA SER A 110 -24.38 -5.73 -3.26
C SER A 110 -24.27 -5.48 -4.77
N SER A 111 -23.53 -4.44 -5.16
CA SER A 111 -23.27 -4.10 -6.56
C SER A 111 -22.36 -5.15 -7.22
N LEU A 112 -21.30 -5.57 -6.53
CA LEU A 112 -20.39 -6.63 -6.97
C LEU A 112 -21.12 -7.97 -7.15
N LEU A 113 -21.97 -8.37 -6.21
CA LEU A 113 -22.75 -9.60 -6.31
C LEU A 113 -23.73 -9.57 -7.49
N LYS A 114 -24.31 -8.40 -7.79
CA LYS A 114 -25.15 -8.20 -8.96
C LYS A 114 -24.36 -8.39 -10.26
N GLN A 115 -23.18 -7.77 -10.36
CA GLN A 115 -22.30 -7.94 -11.53
C GLN A 115 -21.89 -9.40 -11.76
N ILE A 116 -21.59 -10.15 -10.70
CA ILE A 116 -21.27 -11.58 -10.81
C ILE A 116 -22.47 -12.36 -11.37
N LYS A 117 -23.68 -12.11 -10.86
CA LYS A 117 -24.90 -12.78 -11.33
C LYS A 117 -25.22 -12.46 -12.79
N GLU A 118 -24.99 -11.23 -13.22
CA GLU A 118 -25.25 -10.78 -14.60
C GLU A 118 -24.24 -11.34 -15.61
N ASN A 119 -23.12 -11.91 -15.16
CA ASN A 119 -22.05 -12.35 -16.05
C ASN A 119 -22.29 -13.73 -16.71
N ASN A 120 -23.53 -14.28 -16.66
CA ASN A 120 -24.02 -15.44 -17.42
C ASN A 120 -22.99 -16.59 -17.56
N ASP A 121 -22.43 -17.05 -16.44
CA ASP A 121 -21.45 -18.15 -16.34
C ASP A 121 -20.15 -17.98 -17.15
N LYS A 122 -19.82 -16.75 -17.57
CA LYS A 122 -18.54 -16.46 -18.20
C LYS A 122 -17.42 -16.44 -17.14
N PRO A 123 -16.20 -16.87 -17.51
CA PRO A 123 -15.04 -16.76 -16.63
C PRO A 123 -14.82 -15.30 -16.19
N ILE A 124 -14.79 -15.07 -14.88
CA ILE A 124 -14.58 -13.74 -14.29
C ILE A 124 -13.17 -13.65 -13.73
N ASN A 125 -12.46 -12.57 -14.04
CA ASN A 125 -11.24 -12.23 -13.32
C ASN A 125 -11.59 -11.58 -11.97
N ILE A 126 -11.63 -12.41 -10.92
CA ILE A 126 -11.98 -11.99 -9.55
C ILE A 126 -11.02 -10.92 -9.02
N VAL A 127 -9.75 -10.92 -9.43
CA VAL A 127 -8.75 -9.96 -8.94
C VAL A 127 -9.11 -8.54 -9.38
N ASN A 128 -9.50 -8.36 -10.64
CA ASN A 128 -9.89 -7.06 -11.17
C ASN A 128 -11.18 -6.58 -10.52
N LEU A 129 -12.18 -7.46 -10.45
CA LEU A 129 -13.48 -7.15 -9.86
C LEU A 129 -13.36 -6.69 -8.39
N LEU A 130 -12.60 -7.41 -7.57
CA LEU A 130 -12.37 -7.03 -6.18
C LEU A 130 -11.58 -5.72 -6.08
N SER A 131 -10.56 -5.54 -6.92
CA SER A 131 -9.75 -4.32 -6.93
C SER A 131 -10.59 -3.09 -7.26
N GLU A 132 -11.49 -3.19 -8.24
CA GLU A 132 -12.43 -2.13 -8.61
C GLU A 132 -13.36 -1.77 -7.44
N SER A 133 -13.96 -2.77 -6.78
CA SER A 133 -14.83 -2.52 -5.63
C SER A 133 -14.10 -1.88 -4.46
N VAL A 134 -12.88 -2.33 -4.15
CA VAL A 134 -12.06 -1.72 -3.09
C VAL A 134 -11.75 -0.27 -3.42
N ILE A 135 -11.35 0.03 -4.66
CA ILE A 135 -11.06 1.40 -5.11
C ILE A 135 -12.32 2.26 -5.05
N ASN A 136 -13.49 1.75 -5.44
CA ASN A 136 -14.74 2.51 -5.38
C ASN A 136 -15.10 2.95 -3.96
N VAL A 137 -14.97 2.05 -2.98
CA VAL A 137 -15.19 2.40 -1.56
C VAL A 137 -14.19 3.45 -1.11
N LEU A 138 -12.89 3.25 -1.37
CA LEU A 138 -11.86 4.22 -1.00
C LEU A 138 -12.09 5.59 -1.66
N TRP A 139 -12.46 5.61 -2.94
CA TRP A 139 -12.68 6.84 -3.69
C TRP A 139 -13.82 7.67 -3.12
N LYS A 140 -14.89 7.03 -2.63
CA LYS A 140 -15.99 7.75 -1.97
C LYS A 140 -15.51 8.53 -0.74
N PHE A 141 -14.57 7.98 0.04
CA PHE A 141 -14.03 8.67 1.21
C PHE A 141 -13.00 9.74 0.87
N VAL A 142 -12.25 9.57 -0.23
CA VAL A 142 -11.20 10.52 -0.62
C VAL A 142 -11.75 11.68 -1.44
N ALA A 143 -12.59 11.41 -2.43
CA ALA A 143 -13.09 12.41 -3.36
C ALA A 143 -14.47 12.96 -3.00
N ALA A 144 -15.17 12.38 -2.00
CA ALA A 144 -16.57 12.67 -1.68
C ALA A 144 -17.53 12.57 -2.88
N LEU A 145 -17.10 11.87 -3.94
CA LEU A 145 -17.83 11.64 -5.18
C LEU A 145 -17.91 10.14 -5.41
N LYS A 146 -19.07 9.65 -5.86
CA LYS A 146 -19.12 8.31 -6.45
C LYS A 146 -18.26 8.37 -7.71
N SER A 147 -17.15 7.63 -7.72
CA SER A 147 -16.24 7.64 -8.87
C SER A 147 -17.03 7.28 -10.12
N LEU A 148 -17.05 8.18 -11.10
CA LEU A 148 -17.40 7.87 -12.48
C LEU A 148 -16.23 7.13 -13.19
N LEU A 149 -15.17 6.75 -12.45
CA LEU A 149 -13.93 6.21 -13.02
C LEU A 149 -14.15 4.85 -13.71
N THR A 150 -15.17 4.09 -13.31
CA THR A 150 -15.52 2.83 -14.00
C THR A 150 -16.07 3.06 -15.41
N LYS A 151 -16.68 4.23 -15.72
CA LYS A 151 -17.14 4.55 -17.08
C LYS A 151 -16.06 5.16 -17.96
N VAL A 152 -15.08 5.87 -17.40
CA VAL A 152 -14.07 6.61 -18.19
C VAL A 152 -12.80 5.80 -18.41
N LEU A 153 -12.34 5.02 -17.42
CA LEU A 153 -11.07 4.28 -17.54
C LEU A 153 -11.23 2.92 -18.25
N PHE A 154 -12.41 2.29 -18.21
CA PHE A 154 -12.62 0.97 -18.82
C PHE A 154 -13.39 0.99 -20.16
N SER A 155 -13.97 2.13 -20.59
CA SER A 155 -14.54 2.23 -21.95
C SER A 155 -13.49 2.49 -23.04
N GLN A 156 -12.20 2.60 -22.69
CA GLN A 156 -11.10 2.85 -23.62
C GLN A 156 -10.25 1.59 -23.89
N GLY A 157 -10.70 0.41 -23.41
CA GLY A 157 -10.00 -0.87 -23.57
C GLY A 157 -10.67 -1.87 -24.53
N GLU A 158 -11.81 -1.51 -25.14
CA GLU A 158 -12.44 -2.30 -26.21
C GLU A 158 -12.20 -1.61 -27.55
N GLY A 159 -11.02 -1.86 -28.12
CA GLY A 159 -10.60 -1.47 -29.46
C GLY A 159 -9.59 -2.47 -30.00
#